data_AF-A0A947UFG5-F1
#
_entry.id   AF-A0A947UFG5-F1
#
_cell.length_a   1.000
_cell.length_b   1.000
_cell.length_c   1.000
_cell.angle_alpha   90.00
_cell.angle_beta   90.00
_cell.angle_gamma   90.00
#
_symmetry.space_group_name_H-M   'P 1'
#
loop_
_entity.id
_entity.type
_entity.pdbx_description
1 polymer ?
#
loop_
_entity_poly.entity_id
_entity_poly.type
_entity_poly.pdbx_seq_one_letter_code
_entity_poly.pdbx_strand_id
1 'polypeptide(L)'
;DAGFVLFTPLLALSTVIPLWFATTRWGRTGQAATLVGWLTFPTVMLYANRGLFPNLPVLCLAIWASWLISRRGTASLVVAGSLTGLAILIRPTEIVWVGVWVGMAYLVSHPPKTWTLRRCVRDFIVVSAPFVAIAAIGACLAWMTYGSPLAIGYQLRDPSTGPAIATAATQVSWFESWAFGFHPRNVWFNATSYLLTYLFPWAVLALVATVLAWKDAVERRWLYVAAWTVGVLCLIYGQGIYQDHVKADAVTLGNSFLRYLLPVAAIGALALGRVAAWIERTVPRAGFTLAILVVTLTASLGIWTATVRDDEGLTQDRIELLRYASIRDDAVSVLDPSTIVLSDRSDKIFFPAFRVASPLPPRERIAELVDTVPGVAVFIRTLDEQTHASWVADGFELVPLIDAGNETLYRVTTF
;
A
#
# COMPACT_ATOMS: atom_id res chain seq x y z
N ASP A 1 -2.12 -21.95 -5.31
CA ASP A 1 -2.59 -20.61 -4.88
C ASP A 1 -2.30 -20.24 -3.43
N ALA A 2 -2.44 -21.15 -2.45
CA ALA A 2 -2.18 -20.84 -1.02
C ALA A 2 -0.80 -20.21 -0.74
N GLY A 3 0.23 -20.56 -1.51
CA GLY A 3 1.57 -19.98 -1.38
C GLY A 3 1.64 -18.47 -1.64
N PHE A 4 0.86 -17.96 -2.62
CA PHE A 4 0.82 -16.53 -2.92
C PHE A 4 0.02 -15.74 -1.87
N VAL A 5 -1.04 -16.35 -1.32
CA VAL A 5 -1.87 -15.73 -0.27
C VAL A 5 -1.06 -15.49 1.00
N LEU A 6 -0.23 -16.45 1.40
CA LEU A 6 0.56 -16.36 2.63
C LEU A 6 1.88 -15.59 2.46
N PHE A 7 2.29 -15.25 1.24
CA PHE A 7 3.56 -14.59 0.97
C PHE A 7 3.71 -13.27 1.74
N THR A 8 2.75 -12.36 1.61
CA THR A 8 2.81 -11.04 2.27
C THR A 8 2.77 -11.15 3.81
N PRO A 9 1.87 -11.91 4.44
CA PRO A 9 1.91 -12.15 5.88
C PRO A 9 3.24 -12.73 6.37
N LEU A 10 3.77 -13.76 5.70
CA LEU A 10 5.02 -14.40 6.09
C LEU A 10 6.21 -13.45 5.96
N LEU A 11 6.22 -12.64 4.90
CA LEU A 11 7.23 -11.61 4.71
C LEU A 11 7.14 -10.54 5.81
N ALA A 12 5.94 -10.08 6.17
CA ALA A 12 5.73 -9.15 7.28
C ALA A 12 6.16 -9.75 8.64
N LEU A 13 5.82 -11.01 8.92
CA LEU A 13 6.26 -11.73 10.11
C LEU A 13 7.78 -11.88 10.17
N SER A 14 8.45 -12.11 9.04
CA SER A 14 9.90 -12.26 9.00
C SER A 14 10.66 -11.00 9.47
N THR A 15 10.08 -9.81 9.29
CA THR A 15 10.69 -8.53 9.72
C THR A 15 10.79 -8.36 11.24
N VAL A 16 10.13 -9.23 12.00
CA VAL A 16 10.31 -9.33 13.46
C VAL A 16 11.78 -9.55 13.82
N ILE A 17 12.52 -10.31 13.02
CA ILE A 17 13.95 -10.58 13.24
C ILE A 17 14.79 -9.28 13.17
N PRO A 18 14.81 -8.55 12.04
CA PRO A 18 15.59 -7.32 11.96
C PRO A 18 15.15 -6.25 12.98
N LEU A 19 13.84 -6.09 13.23
CA LEU A 19 13.32 -5.14 14.22
C LEU A 19 13.73 -5.49 15.66
N TRP A 20 13.73 -6.76 16.02
CA TRP A 20 14.21 -7.22 17.32
C TRP A 20 15.68 -6.84 17.56
N PHE A 21 16.55 -7.07 16.57
CA PHE A 21 17.96 -6.74 16.70
C PHE A 21 18.23 -5.22 16.68
N ALA A 22 17.48 -4.47 15.88
CA ALA A 22 17.58 -3.01 15.82
C ALA A 22 17.29 -2.34 17.17
N THR A 23 16.47 -2.98 18.01
CA THR A 23 15.97 -2.44 19.28
C THR A 23 16.63 -3.04 20.53
N THR A 24 17.72 -3.80 20.36
CA THR A 24 18.48 -4.45 21.45
C THR A 24 18.87 -3.50 22.60
N ARG A 25 19.17 -2.24 22.31
CA ARG A 25 19.54 -1.21 23.31
C ARG A 25 18.38 -0.79 24.22
N TRP A 26 17.15 -1.07 23.82
CA TRP A 26 15.96 -0.70 24.58
C TRP A 26 15.57 -1.76 25.61
N GLY A 27 16.30 -2.89 25.67
CA GLY A 27 15.97 -4.00 26.57
C GLY A 27 14.76 -4.81 26.09
N ARG A 28 14.45 -5.91 26.78
CA ARG A 28 13.43 -6.87 26.34
C ARG A 28 12.05 -6.24 26.16
N THR A 29 11.66 -5.35 27.07
CA THR A 29 10.37 -4.66 27.03
C THR A 29 10.24 -3.77 25.79
N GLY A 30 11.26 -2.97 25.48
CA GLY A 30 11.27 -2.16 24.25
C GLY A 30 11.29 -2.99 22.97
N GLN A 31 12.02 -4.11 22.97
CA GLN A 31 12.02 -5.04 21.83
C GLN A 31 10.63 -5.64 21.62
N ALA A 32 10.02 -6.24 22.65
CA ALA A 32 8.70 -6.85 22.58
C ALA A 32 7.62 -5.83 22.17
N ALA A 33 7.65 -4.64 22.76
CA ALA A 33 6.75 -3.54 22.42
C ALA A 33 6.87 -3.11 20.94
N THR A 34 8.09 -3.08 20.39
CA THR A 34 8.30 -2.80 18.96
C THR A 34 7.66 -3.87 18.09
N LEU A 35 7.83 -5.15 18.43
CA LEU A 35 7.29 -6.26 17.66
C LEU A 35 5.76 -6.28 17.69
N VAL A 36 5.18 -6.12 18.88
CA VAL A 36 3.72 -6.02 19.03
C VAL A 36 3.22 -4.83 18.23
N GLY A 37 3.82 -3.65 18.42
CA GLY A 37 3.44 -2.43 17.70
C GLY A 37 3.50 -2.57 16.18
N TRP A 38 4.49 -3.28 15.65
CA TRP A 38 4.60 -3.59 14.22
C TRP A 38 3.47 -4.51 13.73
N LEU A 39 3.28 -5.64 14.40
CA LEU A 39 2.31 -6.66 13.99
C LEU A 39 0.86 -6.22 14.18
N THR A 40 0.60 -5.28 15.09
CA THR A 40 -0.73 -4.74 15.35
C THR A 40 -0.92 -3.34 14.76
N PHE A 41 0.03 -2.82 13.97
CA PHE A 41 -0.16 -1.51 13.33
C PHE A 41 -1.29 -1.62 12.29
N PRO A 42 -2.27 -0.70 12.24
CA PRO A 42 -3.49 -0.89 11.45
C PRO A 42 -3.24 -1.22 9.98
N THR A 43 -2.34 -0.48 9.34
CA THR A 43 -2.01 -0.66 7.92
C THR A 43 -1.18 -1.93 7.67
N VAL A 44 -0.34 -2.35 8.61
CA VAL A 44 0.39 -3.64 8.50
C VAL A 44 -0.61 -4.79 8.56
N MET A 45 -1.56 -4.76 9.50
CA MET A 45 -2.61 -5.77 9.58
C MET A 45 -3.48 -5.80 8.32
N LEU A 46 -3.96 -4.65 7.85
CA LEU A 46 -4.79 -4.57 6.65
C LEU A 46 -4.04 -5.12 5.43
N TYR A 47 -2.85 -4.60 5.13
CA TYR A 47 -2.10 -4.96 3.92
C TYR A 47 -1.39 -6.31 4.01
N ALA A 48 -1.22 -6.89 5.21
CA ALA A 48 -0.81 -8.28 5.33
C ALA A 48 -1.93 -9.22 4.87
N ASN A 49 -3.20 -8.87 5.16
CA ASN A 49 -4.35 -9.69 4.80
C ASN A 49 -4.89 -9.40 3.38
N ARG A 50 -4.48 -8.29 2.77
CA ARG A 50 -4.74 -8.02 1.35
C ARG A 50 -3.56 -8.49 0.50
N GLY A 51 -3.75 -9.63 -0.17
CA GLY A 51 -2.74 -10.21 -1.07
C GLY A 51 -2.35 -9.27 -2.21
N LEU A 52 -1.14 -9.43 -2.74
CA LEU A 52 -0.62 -8.74 -3.93
C LEU A 52 -0.45 -7.21 -3.85
N PHE A 53 -0.72 -6.57 -2.71
CA PHE A 53 -0.39 -5.15 -2.56
C PHE A 53 1.13 -4.96 -2.46
N PRO A 54 1.76 -4.17 -3.35
CA PRO A 54 3.22 -4.08 -3.43
C PRO A 54 3.86 -3.30 -2.28
N ASN A 55 3.11 -2.45 -1.58
CA ASN A 55 3.63 -1.54 -0.56
C ASN A 55 4.25 -2.26 0.64
N LEU A 56 3.56 -3.26 1.20
CA LEU A 56 4.04 -3.98 2.38
C LEU A 56 5.28 -4.82 2.08
N PRO A 57 5.34 -5.58 0.95
CA PRO A 57 6.57 -6.22 0.51
C PRO A 57 7.75 -5.26 0.38
N VAL A 58 7.57 -4.09 -0.25
CA VAL A 58 8.63 -3.07 -0.38
C VAL A 58 9.14 -2.62 0.99
N LEU A 59 8.24 -2.34 1.93
CA LEU A 59 8.61 -1.99 3.30
C LEU A 59 9.39 -3.11 4.00
N CYS A 60 8.91 -4.34 3.92
CA CYS A 60 9.58 -5.49 4.53
C CYS A 60 10.98 -5.71 3.95
N LEU A 61 11.14 -5.61 2.63
CA LEU A 61 12.43 -5.69 1.94
C LEU A 61 13.37 -4.57 2.39
N ALA A 62 12.87 -3.34 2.54
CA ALA A 62 13.66 -2.20 3.01
C ALA A 62 14.13 -2.39 4.47
N ILE A 63 13.28 -2.93 5.36
CA ILE A 63 13.66 -3.27 6.74
C ILE A 63 14.77 -4.34 6.75
N TRP A 64 14.61 -5.40 5.97
CA TRP A 64 15.61 -6.47 5.85
C TRP A 64 16.94 -5.96 5.27
N ALA A 65 16.90 -5.20 4.17
CA ALA A 65 18.08 -4.62 3.55
C ALA A 65 18.86 -3.73 4.54
N SER A 66 18.15 -2.86 5.26
CA SER A 66 18.73 -1.98 6.29
C SER A 66 19.44 -2.77 7.39
N TRP A 67 18.82 -3.85 7.87
CA TRP A 67 19.44 -4.70 8.90
C TRP A 67 20.63 -5.50 8.37
N LEU A 68 20.55 -6.07 7.16
CA LEU A 68 21.67 -6.83 6.57
C LEU A 68 22.90 -5.95 6.33
N ILE A 69 22.71 -4.69 5.93
CA ILE A 69 23.78 -3.71 5.83
C ILE A 69 24.50 -3.51 7.17
N SER A 70 23.76 -3.59 8.28
CA SER A 70 24.35 -3.45 9.61
C SER A 70 25.25 -4.62 10.04
N ARG A 71 25.14 -5.78 9.39
CA ARG A 71 25.90 -6.99 9.72
C ARG A 71 27.32 -7.03 9.15
N ARG A 72 27.70 -6.08 8.28
CA ARG A 72 29.07 -5.84 7.76
C ARG A 72 29.75 -6.99 6.97
N GLY A 73 29.07 -8.09 6.69
CA GLY A 73 29.61 -9.19 5.85
C GLY A 73 29.35 -8.96 4.36
N THR A 74 30.31 -9.33 3.48
CA THR A 74 30.15 -9.19 2.02
C THR A 74 28.87 -9.87 1.51
N ALA A 75 28.59 -11.09 1.97
CA ALA A 75 27.35 -11.80 1.62
C ALA A 75 26.10 -11.02 2.07
N SER A 76 26.11 -10.45 3.28
CA SER A 76 25.00 -9.61 3.77
C SER A 76 24.83 -8.35 2.93
N LEU A 77 25.91 -7.71 2.49
CA LEU A 77 25.86 -6.54 1.61
C LEU A 77 25.30 -6.88 0.22
N VAL A 78 25.72 -8.03 -0.36
CA VAL A 78 25.17 -8.51 -1.63
C VAL A 78 23.67 -8.75 -1.51
N VAL A 79 23.24 -9.49 -0.48
CA VAL A 79 21.81 -9.78 -0.25
C VAL A 79 21.05 -8.47 0.01
N ALA A 80 21.58 -7.53 0.79
CA ALA A 80 20.93 -6.24 1.01
C ALA A 80 20.75 -5.43 -0.27
N GLY A 81 21.77 -5.42 -1.15
CA GLY A 81 21.68 -4.80 -2.46
C GLY A 81 20.62 -5.48 -3.34
N SER A 82 20.54 -6.82 -3.32
CA SER A 82 19.50 -7.56 -4.03
C SER A 82 18.09 -7.25 -3.51
N LEU A 83 17.88 -7.22 -2.19
CA LEU A 83 16.57 -6.90 -1.60
C LEU A 83 16.17 -5.45 -1.88
N THR A 84 17.14 -4.52 -1.89
CA THR A 84 16.90 -3.13 -2.29
C THR A 84 16.51 -3.08 -3.77
N GLY A 85 17.24 -3.78 -4.65
CA GLY A 85 16.92 -3.87 -6.07
C GLY A 85 15.53 -4.44 -6.32
N LEU A 86 15.14 -5.48 -5.58
CA LEU A 86 13.81 -6.07 -5.64
C LEU A 86 12.72 -5.10 -5.16
N ALA A 87 12.96 -4.37 -4.07
CA ALA A 87 12.01 -3.36 -3.59
C ALA A 87 11.75 -2.27 -4.65
N ILE A 88 12.81 -1.80 -5.32
CA ILE A 88 12.71 -0.79 -6.38
C ILE A 88 12.14 -1.38 -7.67
N LEU A 89 12.43 -2.64 -8.00
CA LEU A 89 11.78 -3.35 -9.09
C LEU A 89 10.25 -3.38 -8.92
N ILE A 90 9.77 -3.66 -7.69
CA ILE A 90 8.33 -3.70 -7.40
C ILE A 90 7.72 -2.29 -7.45
N ARG A 91 8.36 -1.29 -6.81
CA ARG A 91 7.90 0.11 -6.84
C ARG A 91 9.08 1.08 -6.99
N PRO A 92 9.42 1.51 -8.21
CA PRO A 92 10.59 2.34 -8.44
C PRO A 92 10.54 3.70 -7.74
N THR A 93 9.34 4.29 -7.62
CA THR A 93 9.13 5.59 -6.95
C THR A 93 9.48 5.60 -5.47
N GLU A 94 9.55 4.43 -4.82
CA GLU A 94 9.84 4.33 -3.38
C GLU A 94 11.34 4.49 -3.07
N ILE A 95 12.21 4.58 -4.09
CA ILE A 95 13.67 4.79 -3.91
C ILE A 95 14.00 5.99 -3.03
N VAL A 96 13.17 7.03 -3.09
CA VAL A 96 13.36 8.30 -2.37
C VAL A 96 13.43 8.13 -0.85
N TRP A 97 12.74 7.15 -0.27
CA TRP A 97 12.84 6.85 1.16
C TRP A 97 13.57 5.52 1.43
N VAL A 98 13.44 4.51 0.55
CA VAL A 98 14.17 3.24 0.69
C VAL A 98 15.67 3.50 0.67
N GLY A 99 16.15 4.33 -0.26
CA GLY A 99 17.56 4.69 -0.37
C GLY A 99 18.09 5.40 0.88
N VAL A 100 17.27 6.26 1.51
CA VAL A 100 17.64 6.92 2.77
C VAL A 100 17.70 5.93 3.93
N TRP A 101 16.78 4.98 4.02
CA TRP A 101 16.82 3.94 5.07
C TRP A 101 18.09 3.09 4.97
N VAL A 102 18.35 2.57 3.77
CA VAL A 102 19.53 1.75 3.44
C VAL A 102 20.83 2.53 3.66
N GLY A 103 20.90 3.77 3.16
CA GLY A 103 22.05 4.65 3.34
C GLY A 103 22.30 5.01 4.80
N MET A 104 21.25 5.39 5.54
CA MET A 104 21.38 5.70 6.97
C MET A 104 21.75 4.47 7.79
N ALA A 105 21.23 3.29 7.47
CA ALA A 105 21.67 2.04 8.09
C ALA A 105 23.16 1.78 7.86
N TYR A 106 23.69 2.08 6.68
CA TYR A 106 25.12 2.01 6.38
C TYR A 106 25.92 3.00 7.25
N LEU A 107 25.51 4.27 7.29
CA LEU A 107 26.18 5.33 8.06
C LEU A 107 26.15 5.07 9.57
N VAL A 108 25.05 4.50 10.09
CA VAL A 108 24.95 4.11 11.51
C VAL A 108 25.89 2.97 11.83
N SER A 109 25.99 2.00 10.92
CA SER A 109 26.78 0.79 11.11
C SER A 109 28.26 0.99 10.83
N HIS A 110 28.64 2.09 10.17
CA HIS A 110 30.01 2.45 9.85
C HIS A 110 30.27 3.87 10.34
N PRO A 111 30.66 4.09 11.60
CA PRO A 111 30.96 5.43 12.08
C PRO A 111 32.17 6.03 11.35
N PRO A 112 32.25 7.37 11.18
CA PRO A 112 33.30 8.04 10.40
C PRO A 112 34.73 7.64 10.76
N LYS A 113 34.99 7.30 12.03
CA LYS A 113 36.30 6.81 12.51
C LYS A 113 36.79 5.53 11.81
N THR A 114 35.90 4.79 11.16
CA THR A 114 36.21 3.54 10.44
C THR A 114 36.24 3.71 8.92
N TRP A 115 36.07 4.94 8.42
CA TRP A 115 35.98 5.21 6.99
C TRP A 115 37.36 5.26 6.38
N THR A 116 37.68 4.23 5.61
CA THR A 116 38.72 4.32 4.58
C THR A 116 38.01 4.43 3.23
N LEU A 117 38.50 5.31 2.35
CA LEU A 117 37.92 5.49 1.01
C LEU A 117 37.78 4.14 0.29
N ARG A 118 38.82 3.30 0.36
CA ARG A 118 38.84 1.94 -0.21
C ARG A 118 37.69 1.07 0.29
N ARG A 119 37.39 1.10 1.59
CA ARG A 119 36.28 0.33 2.17
C ARG A 119 34.93 0.89 1.74
N CYS A 120 34.76 2.20 1.76
CA CYS A 120 33.51 2.84 1.36
C CYS A 120 33.19 2.54 -0.11
N VAL A 121 34.19 2.65 -1.00
CA VAL A 121 34.06 2.30 -2.43
C VAL A 121 33.74 0.83 -2.60
N ARG A 122 34.44 -0.08 -1.89
CA ARG A 122 34.14 -1.51 -1.94
C ARG A 122 32.71 -1.80 -1.52
N ASP A 123 32.29 -1.32 -0.35
CA ASP A 123 30.95 -1.59 0.18
C ASP A 123 29.87 -1.00 -0.75
N PHE A 124 30.10 0.20 -1.29
CA PHE A 124 29.25 0.82 -2.29
C PHE A 124 29.11 -0.05 -3.54
N ILE A 125 30.21 -0.55 -4.10
CA ILE A 125 30.19 -1.44 -5.28
C ILE A 125 29.46 -2.74 -4.96
N VAL A 126 29.74 -3.36 -3.81
CA VAL A 126 29.15 -4.65 -3.40
C VAL A 126 27.64 -4.56 -3.20
N VAL A 127 27.13 -3.44 -2.66
CA VAL A 127 25.68 -3.20 -2.51
C VAL A 127 25.06 -2.77 -3.85
N SER A 128 25.72 -1.86 -4.58
CA SER A 128 25.15 -1.25 -5.79
C SER A 128 25.12 -2.20 -6.98
N ALA A 129 26.09 -3.11 -7.13
CA ALA A 129 26.14 -4.04 -8.25
C ALA A 129 24.89 -4.96 -8.33
N PRO A 130 24.49 -5.71 -7.28
CA PRO A 130 23.27 -6.51 -7.32
C PRO A 130 22.00 -5.65 -7.35
N PHE A 131 22.00 -4.47 -6.71
CA PHE A 131 20.90 -3.50 -6.81
C PHE A 131 20.65 -3.08 -8.28
N VAL A 132 21.70 -2.63 -8.97
CA VAL A 132 21.64 -2.19 -10.37
C VAL A 132 21.25 -3.35 -11.28
N ALA A 133 21.78 -4.57 -11.05
CA ALA A 133 21.43 -5.73 -11.85
C ALA A 133 19.92 -6.04 -11.80
N ILE A 134 19.31 -6.04 -10.61
CA ILE A 134 17.87 -6.30 -10.45
C ILE A 134 17.04 -5.12 -10.96
N ALA A 135 17.45 -3.88 -10.68
CA ALA A 135 16.77 -2.69 -11.20
C ALA A 135 16.80 -2.64 -12.74
N ALA A 136 17.89 -3.06 -13.37
CA ALA A 136 18.01 -3.15 -14.82
C ALA A 136 17.08 -4.21 -15.42
N ILE A 137 16.86 -5.34 -14.75
CA ILE A 137 15.82 -6.30 -15.13
C ILE A 137 14.45 -5.62 -15.12
N GLY A 138 14.15 -4.82 -14.10
CA GLY A 138 12.90 -4.04 -14.03
C GLY A 138 12.72 -3.04 -15.15
N ALA A 139 13.77 -2.26 -15.42
CA ALA A 139 13.79 -1.32 -16.53
C ALA A 139 13.59 -2.01 -17.89
N CYS A 140 14.18 -3.20 -18.07
CA CYS A 140 13.99 -4.03 -19.26
C CYS A 140 12.54 -4.51 -19.39
N LEU A 141 11.95 -5.02 -18.30
CA LEU A 141 10.53 -5.43 -18.29
C LEU A 141 9.59 -4.25 -18.57
N ALA A 142 9.87 -3.08 -17.98
CA ALA A 142 9.14 -1.86 -18.25
C ALA A 142 9.25 -1.44 -19.72
N TRP A 143 10.45 -1.51 -20.30
CA TRP A 143 10.67 -1.26 -21.74
C TRP A 143 9.86 -2.21 -22.62
N MET A 144 9.91 -3.52 -22.33
CA MET A 144 9.18 -4.53 -23.10
C MET A 144 7.66 -4.37 -23.01
N THR A 145 7.16 -3.87 -21.87
CA THR A 145 5.71 -3.75 -21.61
C THR A 145 5.14 -2.42 -22.08
N TYR A 146 5.86 -1.32 -21.84
CA TYR A 146 5.36 0.05 -22.01
C TYR A 146 6.14 0.87 -23.04
N GLY A 147 7.19 0.30 -23.66
CA GLY A 147 8.04 1.00 -24.63
C GLY A 147 8.99 2.04 -24.03
N SER A 148 9.08 2.14 -22.70
CA SER A 148 10.00 3.05 -22.00
C SER A 148 10.47 2.44 -20.68
N PRO A 149 11.76 2.58 -20.30
CA PRO A 149 12.32 1.91 -19.14
C PRO A 149 11.98 2.63 -17.83
N LEU A 150 11.49 3.88 -17.93
CA LEU A 150 11.07 4.74 -16.83
C LEU A 150 9.57 4.97 -16.83
N ALA A 151 8.82 4.19 -17.60
CA ALA A 151 7.36 4.21 -17.59
C ALA A 151 6.86 3.58 -16.28
N ILE A 152 6.67 4.41 -15.25
CA ILE A 152 6.42 3.96 -13.88
C ILE A 152 5.06 4.47 -13.40
N GLY A 153 4.18 3.53 -13.05
CA GLY A 153 2.94 3.81 -12.30
C GLY A 153 2.09 4.93 -12.90
N TYR A 154 1.81 5.96 -12.11
CA TYR A 154 0.94 7.10 -12.46
C TYR A 154 1.44 7.96 -13.63
N GLN A 155 2.66 7.74 -14.12
CA GLN A 155 3.17 8.42 -15.31
C GLN A 155 2.68 7.77 -16.62
N LEU A 156 2.13 6.55 -16.54
CA LEU A 156 1.42 5.91 -17.64
C LEU A 156 0.08 6.63 -17.83
N ARG A 157 0.04 7.56 -18.79
CA ARG A 157 -1.22 8.20 -19.21
C ARG A 157 -2.02 7.22 -20.06
N ASP A 158 -3.34 7.22 -19.88
CA ASP A 158 -4.23 6.39 -20.67
C ASP A 158 -4.15 6.81 -22.15
N PRO A 159 -3.73 5.92 -23.08
CA PRO A 159 -3.69 6.24 -24.51
C PRO A 159 -5.07 6.63 -25.08
N SER A 160 -6.18 6.31 -24.39
CA SER A 160 -7.53 6.75 -24.75
C SER A 160 -7.73 8.26 -24.61
N THR A 161 -6.92 8.93 -23.78
CA THR A 161 -6.92 10.41 -23.64
C THR A 161 -6.16 11.11 -24.77
N GLY A 162 -6.34 10.65 -26.02
CA GLY A 162 -6.04 11.36 -27.26
C GLY A 162 -4.56 11.75 -27.54
N PRO A 163 -4.07 11.62 -28.78
CA PRO A 163 -2.73 12.07 -29.17
C PRO A 163 -2.53 13.60 -29.15
N ALA A 164 -3.54 14.39 -28.78
CA ALA A 164 -3.50 15.86 -28.80
C ALA A 164 -2.50 16.50 -27.83
N ILE A 165 -1.89 15.71 -26.92
CA ILE A 165 -0.88 16.21 -25.97
C ILE A 165 0.54 15.74 -26.35
N ALA A 166 0.69 14.80 -27.29
CA ALA A 166 1.99 14.22 -27.63
C ALA A 166 2.91 15.14 -28.46
N THR A 167 2.38 16.21 -29.05
CA THR A 167 3.16 17.18 -29.84
C THR A 167 3.66 18.39 -29.05
N ALA A 168 3.27 18.54 -27.78
CA ALA A 168 3.80 19.59 -26.92
C ALA A 168 4.91 19.02 -26.02
N ALA A 169 6.12 18.92 -26.57
CA ALA A 169 7.36 18.92 -25.79
C ALA A 169 7.59 20.29 -25.12
N THR A 170 6.54 20.90 -24.57
CA THR A 170 6.63 22.01 -23.64
C THR A 170 7.39 21.51 -22.42
N GLN A 171 8.35 22.32 -21.96
CA GLN A 171 9.09 22.10 -20.73
C GLN A 171 8.12 21.91 -19.56
N VAL A 172 7.71 20.66 -19.32
CA VAL A 172 6.90 20.29 -18.18
C VAL A 172 7.76 20.60 -16.96
N SER A 173 7.29 21.52 -16.13
CA SER A 173 7.98 21.88 -14.89
C SER A 173 8.30 20.60 -14.11
N TRP A 174 9.44 20.55 -13.42
CA TRP A 174 9.75 19.40 -12.55
C TRP A 174 8.65 19.11 -11.52
N PHE A 175 7.80 20.10 -11.20
CA PHE A 175 6.63 19.90 -10.34
C PHE A 175 5.42 19.31 -11.06
N GLU A 176 5.29 19.55 -12.37
CA GLU A 176 4.24 18.95 -13.21
C GLU A 176 4.59 17.50 -13.62
N SER A 177 5.86 17.09 -13.46
CA SER A 177 6.27 15.69 -13.63
C SER A 177 5.99 14.81 -12.40
N TRP A 178 5.56 15.41 -11.28
CA TRP A 178 5.10 14.66 -10.11
C TRP A 178 3.75 14.02 -10.41
N ALA A 179 3.50 12.84 -9.86
CA ALA A 179 2.32 12.02 -10.17
C ALA A 179 0.97 12.76 -10.05
N PHE A 180 0.90 13.77 -9.17
CA PHE A 180 -0.31 14.56 -8.92
C PHE A 180 -0.06 16.08 -8.94
N GLY A 181 1.08 16.57 -9.44
CA GLY A 181 1.45 17.98 -9.32
C GLY A 181 1.85 18.42 -7.90
N PHE A 182 1.93 19.73 -7.66
CA PHE A 182 2.18 20.33 -6.33
C PHE A 182 1.00 21.19 -5.85
N HIS A 183 0.20 20.62 -4.96
CA HIS A 183 -0.97 21.15 -4.28
C HIS A 183 -0.75 21.17 -2.75
N PRO A 184 -0.10 22.21 -2.18
CA PRO A 184 0.24 22.26 -0.75
C PRO A 184 -0.97 22.18 0.19
N ARG A 185 -2.14 22.66 -0.27
CA ARG A 185 -3.40 22.51 0.48
C ARG A 185 -3.81 21.05 0.64
N ASN A 186 -3.64 20.24 -0.40
CA ASN A 186 -3.94 18.80 -0.35
C ASN A 186 -2.93 18.09 0.56
N VAL A 187 -1.64 18.46 0.49
CA VAL A 187 -0.62 17.89 1.39
C VAL A 187 -0.99 18.15 2.84
N TRP A 188 -1.36 19.39 3.16
CA TRP A 188 -1.77 19.76 4.50
C TRP A 188 -3.01 18.97 4.95
N PHE A 189 -4.04 18.91 4.11
CA PHE A 189 -5.26 18.15 4.40
C PHE A 189 -4.94 16.67 4.63
N ASN A 190 -4.25 16.02 3.70
CA ASN A 190 -3.91 14.60 3.82
C ASN A 190 -3.00 14.31 5.02
N ALA A 191 -1.98 15.15 5.26
CA ALA A 191 -1.10 14.98 6.43
C ALA A 191 -1.87 15.12 7.74
N THR A 192 -2.72 16.15 7.89
CA THR A 192 -3.48 16.38 9.13
C THR A 192 -4.59 15.34 9.33
N SER A 193 -5.35 15.01 8.29
CA SER A 193 -6.41 14.00 8.33
C SER A 193 -5.86 12.62 8.67
N TYR A 194 -4.79 12.16 8.03
CA TYR A 194 -4.31 10.80 8.23
C TYR A 194 -3.29 10.66 9.36
N LEU A 195 -2.30 11.56 9.48
CA LEU A 195 -1.27 11.43 10.52
C LEU A 195 -1.78 11.93 11.88
N LEU A 196 -2.47 13.07 11.91
CA LEU A 196 -2.85 13.72 13.17
C LEU A 196 -4.26 13.36 13.64
N THR A 197 -5.19 13.01 12.75
CA THR A 197 -6.56 12.65 13.13
C THR A 197 -6.74 11.13 13.15
N TYR A 198 -6.44 10.45 12.03
CA TYR A 198 -6.64 9.01 11.93
C TYR A 198 -5.65 8.21 12.77
N LEU A 199 -4.35 8.52 12.65
CA LEU A 199 -3.23 7.89 13.35
C LEU A 199 -2.80 8.64 14.63
N PHE A 200 -3.67 9.48 15.20
CA PHE A 200 -3.37 10.32 16.37
C PHE A 200 -2.59 9.62 17.50
N PRO A 201 -2.98 8.41 17.97
CA PRO A 201 -2.28 7.73 19.07
C PRO A 201 -0.80 7.43 18.73
N TRP A 202 -0.53 7.01 17.49
CA TRP A 202 0.84 6.74 17.03
C TRP A 202 1.62 8.04 16.79
N ALA A 203 0.95 9.12 16.37
CA ALA A 203 1.59 10.44 16.28
C ALA A 203 2.03 10.97 17.65
N VAL A 204 1.21 10.77 18.70
CA VAL A 204 1.58 11.10 20.09
C VAL A 204 2.77 10.26 20.54
N LEU A 205 2.77 8.94 20.29
CA LEU A 205 3.91 8.07 20.60
C LEU A 205 5.18 8.51 19.87
N ALA A 206 5.09 8.85 18.58
CA ALA A 206 6.21 9.34 17.79
C ALA A 206 6.76 10.67 18.32
N LEU A 207 5.88 11.59 18.76
CA LEU A 207 6.29 12.86 19.37
C LEU A 207 7.03 12.62 20.70
N VAL A 208 6.50 11.78 21.59
CA VAL A 208 7.16 11.43 22.85
C VAL A 208 8.51 10.75 22.58
N ALA A 209 8.55 9.78 21.67
CA ALA A 209 9.79 9.11 21.29
C ALA A 209 10.83 10.09 20.71
N THR A 210 10.39 11.11 19.96
CA THR A 210 11.24 12.19 19.43
C THR A 210 11.87 12.99 20.55
N VAL A 211 11.08 13.43 21.54
CA VAL A 211 11.58 14.16 22.71
C VAL A 211 12.60 13.32 23.48
N LEU A 212 12.32 12.02 23.67
CA LEU A 212 13.20 11.10 24.38
C LEU A 212 14.52 10.84 23.64
N ALA A 213 14.48 10.73 22.31
CA ALA A 213 15.64 10.44 21.46
C ALA A 213 16.48 11.68 21.14
N TRP A 214 15.96 12.90 21.32
CA TRP A 214 16.67 14.14 20.98
C TRP A 214 18.02 14.30 21.71
N LYS A 215 18.11 13.78 22.94
CA LYS A 215 19.32 13.87 23.76
C LYS A 215 20.38 12.84 23.39
N ASP A 216 20.01 11.73 22.74
CA ASP A 216 20.94 10.66 22.36
C ASP A 216 21.38 10.83 20.90
N ALA A 217 22.68 11.05 20.68
CA ALA A 217 23.24 11.30 19.36
C ALA A 217 23.07 10.14 18.36
N VAL A 218 22.97 8.90 18.85
CA VAL A 218 22.71 7.74 18.01
C VAL A 218 21.22 7.63 17.70
N GLU A 219 20.36 7.85 18.69
CA GLU A 219 18.91 7.81 18.49
C GLU A 219 18.42 8.97 17.60
N ARG A 220 19.02 10.16 17.67
CA ARG A 220 18.70 11.27 16.74
C ARG A 220 18.75 10.89 15.26
N ARG A 221 19.57 9.91 14.88
CA ARG A 221 19.70 9.48 13.48
C ARG A 221 18.42 8.85 12.94
N TRP A 222 17.71 8.05 13.74
CA TRP A 222 16.43 7.50 13.30
C TRP A 222 15.34 8.57 13.26
N LEU A 223 15.44 9.63 14.06
CA LEU A 223 14.54 10.79 13.96
C LEU A 223 14.68 11.50 12.62
N TYR A 224 15.91 11.67 12.11
CA TYR A 224 16.13 12.25 10.79
C TYR A 224 15.57 11.36 9.67
N VAL A 225 15.74 10.04 9.80
CA VAL A 225 15.12 9.08 8.87
C VAL A 225 13.59 9.20 8.93
N ALA A 226 13.01 9.24 10.12
CA ALA A 226 11.57 9.37 10.30
C ALA A 226 11.02 10.68 9.74
N ALA A 227 11.68 11.81 10.03
CA ALA A 227 11.30 13.11 9.51
C ALA A 227 11.41 13.18 7.98
N TRP A 228 12.50 12.64 7.41
CA TRP A 228 12.65 12.53 5.96
C TRP A 228 11.54 11.69 5.35
N THR A 229 11.28 10.50 5.89
CA THR A 229 10.26 9.58 5.38
C THR A 229 8.87 10.19 5.46
N VAL A 230 8.46 10.75 6.59
CA VAL A 230 7.14 11.40 6.71
C VAL A 230 7.05 12.60 5.76
N GLY A 231 8.09 13.45 5.72
CA GLY A 231 8.12 14.63 4.86
C GLY A 231 8.02 14.27 3.38
N VAL A 232 8.86 13.35 2.90
CA VAL A 232 8.89 12.96 1.48
C VAL A 232 7.62 12.25 1.06
N LEU A 233 7.04 11.40 1.92
CA LEU A 233 5.77 10.72 1.60
C LEU A 233 4.61 11.72 1.56
N CYS A 234 4.55 12.68 2.48
CA CYS A 234 3.55 13.74 2.43
C CYS A 234 3.73 14.63 1.20
N LEU A 235 4.97 14.96 0.83
CA LEU A 235 5.23 15.81 -0.34
C LEU A 235 4.92 15.11 -1.66
N ILE A 236 5.21 13.81 -1.80
CA ILE A 236 4.97 13.08 -3.05
C ILE A 236 3.52 12.63 -3.16
N TYR A 237 2.99 12.01 -2.11
CA TYR A 237 1.66 11.39 -2.15
C TYR A 237 0.58 12.29 -1.58
N GLY A 238 0.90 13.23 -0.68
CA GLY A 238 -0.12 14.09 -0.07
C GLY A 238 -0.77 15.07 -1.06
N GLN A 239 -0.24 15.20 -2.27
CA GLN A 239 -0.76 16.09 -3.31
C GLN A 239 -2.08 15.57 -3.91
N GLY A 240 -2.31 14.26 -3.87
CA GLY A 240 -3.43 13.60 -4.53
C GLY A 240 -4.79 13.90 -3.89
N ILE A 241 -5.83 13.94 -4.73
CA ILE A 241 -7.23 13.91 -4.29
C ILE A 241 -7.69 12.45 -4.42
N TYR A 242 -7.88 11.80 -3.28
CA TYR A 242 -8.19 10.37 -3.23
C TYR A 242 -9.70 10.18 -3.09
N GLN A 243 -10.36 9.77 -4.18
CA GLN A 243 -11.80 9.51 -4.23
C GLN A 243 -12.10 8.01 -4.29
N ASP A 244 -11.33 7.21 -3.55
CA ASP A 244 -11.49 5.75 -3.53
C ASP A 244 -12.75 5.30 -2.78
N HIS A 245 -13.35 6.22 -1.99
CA HIS A 245 -14.50 5.97 -1.16
C HIS A 245 -15.76 6.67 -1.70
N VAL A 246 -16.93 6.04 -1.51
CA VAL A 246 -18.23 6.56 -2.02
C VAL A 246 -18.59 7.91 -1.39
N LYS A 247 -18.23 8.09 -0.11
CA LYS A 247 -18.34 9.38 0.57
C LYS A 247 -17.10 10.21 0.26
N ALA A 248 -17.28 11.28 -0.50
CA ALA A 248 -16.24 12.29 -0.69
C ALA A 248 -15.68 12.74 0.67
N ASP A 249 -14.36 12.88 0.76
CA ASP A 249 -13.60 13.31 1.95
C ASP A 249 -13.63 12.36 3.16
N ALA A 250 -14.15 11.14 3.04
CA ALA A 250 -14.06 10.16 4.10
C ALA A 250 -12.61 9.72 4.33
N VAL A 251 -12.17 9.82 5.59
CA VAL A 251 -10.84 9.38 6.03
C VAL A 251 -10.95 7.93 6.51
N THR A 252 -10.64 6.99 5.63
CA THR A 252 -10.77 5.55 5.84
C THR A 252 -9.42 4.83 5.73
N LEU A 253 -9.31 3.61 6.25
CA LEU A 253 -8.07 2.82 6.22
C LEU A 253 -7.73 2.32 4.81
N GLY A 254 -8.75 2.03 3.99
CA GLY A 254 -8.59 1.53 2.62
C GLY A 254 -8.21 2.60 1.60
N ASN A 255 -8.28 3.89 1.97
CA ASN A 255 -7.86 5.00 1.14
C ASN A 255 -6.41 4.84 0.66
N SER A 256 -6.18 5.08 -0.63
CA SER A 256 -4.85 4.89 -1.23
C SER A 256 -3.77 5.77 -0.61
N PHE A 257 -4.08 6.92 -0.02
CA PHE A 257 -3.07 7.75 0.65
C PHE A 257 -2.39 7.01 1.81
N LEU A 258 -3.19 6.38 2.67
CA LEU A 258 -2.68 5.69 3.85
C LEU A 258 -1.79 4.50 3.49
N ARG A 259 -2.00 3.91 2.31
CA ARG A 259 -1.13 2.90 1.70
C ARG A 259 0.29 3.40 1.46
N TYR A 260 0.46 4.66 1.04
CA TYR A 260 1.78 5.24 0.83
C TYR A 260 2.45 5.65 2.14
N LEU A 261 1.67 5.90 3.18
CA LEU A 261 2.17 6.14 4.54
C LEU A 261 2.60 4.86 5.27
N LEU A 262 2.58 3.69 4.63
CA LEU A 262 2.96 2.43 5.27
C LEU A 262 4.33 2.44 5.97
N PRO A 263 5.39 3.12 5.47
CA PRO A 263 6.66 3.25 6.21
C PRO A 263 6.53 3.90 7.59
N VAL A 264 5.47 4.70 7.82
CA VAL A 264 5.14 5.25 9.14
C VAL A 264 4.82 4.15 10.16
N ALA A 265 4.36 2.97 9.72
CA ALA A 265 4.12 1.83 10.61
C ALA A 265 5.40 1.37 11.33
N ALA A 266 6.52 1.30 10.62
CA ALA A 266 7.80 0.93 11.23
C ALA A 266 8.29 2.01 12.21
N ILE A 267 8.09 3.29 11.86
CA ILE A 267 8.42 4.43 12.74
C ILE A 267 7.55 4.39 14.01
N GLY A 268 6.24 4.15 13.86
CA GLY A 268 5.29 4.02 14.97
C GLY A 268 5.62 2.84 15.89
N ALA A 269 6.01 1.71 15.33
CA ALA A 269 6.45 0.54 16.08
C ALA A 269 7.73 0.84 16.89
N LEU A 270 8.73 1.46 16.28
CA LEU A 270 9.96 1.89 16.96
C LEU A 270 9.66 2.93 18.06
N ALA A 271 8.75 3.86 17.82
CA ALA A 271 8.32 4.84 18.80
C ALA A 271 7.67 4.17 20.03
N LEU A 272 6.75 3.22 19.82
CA LEU A 272 6.13 2.44 20.90
C LEU A 272 7.20 1.69 21.72
N GLY A 273 8.14 1.02 21.05
CA GLY A 273 9.25 0.34 21.70
C GLY A 273 10.09 1.25 22.59
N ARG A 274 10.44 2.43 22.06
CA ARG A 274 11.25 3.41 22.78
C ARG A 274 10.53 4.03 23.98
N VAL A 275 9.23 4.30 23.85
CA VAL A 275 8.39 4.81 24.94
C VAL A 275 8.22 3.76 26.02
N ALA A 276 7.90 2.51 25.66
CA ALA A 276 7.74 1.41 26.62
C ALA A 276 9.02 1.17 27.44
N ALA A 277 10.19 1.16 26.79
CA ALA A 277 11.47 1.04 27.47
C ALA A 277 11.78 2.22 28.41
N TRP A 278 11.34 3.42 28.06
CA TRP A 278 11.48 4.59 28.92
C TRP A 278 10.58 4.52 30.15
N ILE A 279 9.31 4.13 29.98
CA ILE A 279 8.35 3.94 31.07
C ILE A 279 8.89 2.92 32.07
N GLU A 280 9.35 1.76 31.60
CA GLU A 280 9.90 0.70 32.45
C GLU A 280 11.06 1.18 33.31
N ARG A 281 11.99 1.97 32.74
CA ARG A 281 13.18 2.46 33.44
C ARG A 281 12.90 3.62 34.38
N THR A 282 11.92 4.46 34.07
CA THR A 282 11.73 5.76 34.75
C THR A 282 10.68 5.69 35.84
N VAL A 283 9.68 4.80 35.74
CA VAL A 283 8.58 4.70 36.70
C VAL A 283 8.88 3.59 37.72
N PRO A 284 9.23 3.92 38.98
CA PRO A 284 9.60 2.92 39.97
C PRO A 284 8.43 2.00 40.29
N ARG A 285 8.71 0.69 40.46
CA ARG A 285 7.77 -0.38 40.86
C ARG A 285 6.61 -0.69 39.88
N ALA A 286 6.12 0.30 39.14
CA ALA A 286 4.98 0.17 38.23
C ALA A 286 5.36 0.27 36.73
N GLY A 287 6.62 0.59 36.40
CA GLY A 287 7.03 0.86 35.02
C GLY A 287 6.77 -0.30 34.06
N PHE A 288 7.03 -1.54 34.46
CA PHE A 288 6.75 -2.72 33.63
C PHE A 288 5.25 -2.88 33.35
N THR A 289 4.41 -2.80 34.40
CA THR A 289 2.95 -2.89 34.27
C THR A 289 2.39 -1.76 33.41
N LEU A 290 2.87 -0.53 33.59
CA LEU A 290 2.44 0.61 32.79
C LEU A 290 2.89 0.48 31.32
N ALA A 291 4.10 -0.03 31.07
CA ALA A 291 4.56 -0.31 29.72
C ALA A 291 3.70 -1.38 29.03
N ILE A 292 3.34 -2.47 29.73
CA ILE A 292 2.39 -3.47 29.22
C ILE A 292 1.05 -2.82 28.91
N LEU A 293 0.50 -2.02 29.82
CA LEU A 293 -0.78 -1.35 29.62
C LEU A 293 -0.78 -0.47 28.35
N VAL A 294 0.26 0.34 28.16
CA VAL A 294 0.41 1.19 26.97
C VAL A 294 0.52 0.35 25.70
N VAL A 295 1.32 -0.73 25.72
CA VAL A 295 1.47 -1.63 24.58
C VAL A 295 0.15 -2.33 24.26
N THR A 296 -0.54 -2.89 25.25
CA THR A 296 -1.82 -3.57 25.06
C THR A 296 -2.89 -2.60 24.54
N LEU A 297 -3.03 -1.40 25.11
CA LEU A 297 -3.99 -0.41 24.63
C LEU A 297 -3.70 0.00 23.17
N THR A 298 -2.43 0.27 22.84
CA THR A 298 -2.03 0.64 21.47
C THR A 298 -2.27 -0.52 20.50
N ALA A 299 -1.97 -1.75 20.92
CA ALA A 299 -2.19 -2.96 20.13
C ALA A 299 -3.68 -3.24 19.89
N SER A 300 -4.50 -3.18 20.94
CA SER A 300 -5.95 -3.32 20.85
C SER A 300 -6.57 -2.26 19.94
N LEU A 301 -6.11 -1.00 20.06
CA LEU A 301 -6.57 0.08 19.18
C LEU A 301 -6.14 -0.14 17.73
N GLY A 302 -4.93 -0.67 17.51
CA GLY A 302 -4.43 -1.04 16.20
C GLY A 302 -5.26 -2.14 15.53
N ILE A 303 -5.54 -3.21 16.27
CA ILE A 303 -6.40 -4.32 15.84
C ILE A 303 -7.81 -3.83 15.56
N TRP A 304 -8.41 -3.06 16.48
CA TRP A 304 -9.75 -2.51 16.29
C TRP A 304 -9.83 -1.60 15.07
N THR A 305 -8.81 -0.75 14.86
CA THR A 305 -8.71 0.12 13.68
C THR A 305 -8.61 -0.67 12.39
N ALA A 306 -7.87 -1.79 12.37
CA ALA A 306 -7.74 -2.63 11.18
C ALA A 306 -8.98 -3.48 10.87
N THR A 307 -9.81 -3.77 11.88
CA THR A 307 -10.86 -4.78 11.76
C THR A 307 -12.27 -4.21 11.73
N VAL A 308 -12.60 -3.22 12.56
CA VAL A 308 -13.99 -2.81 12.84
C VAL A 308 -14.22 -1.29 12.77
N ARG A 309 -13.19 -0.46 12.88
CA ARG A 309 -13.36 1.01 12.98
C ARG A 309 -14.07 1.63 11.77
N ASP A 310 -13.81 1.11 10.57
CA ASP A 310 -14.23 1.68 9.31
C ASP A 310 -14.91 0.65 8.39
N ASP A 311 -15.59 1.18 7.38
CA ASP A 311 -16.27 0.43 6.31
C ASP A 311 -15.30 -0.24 5.32
N GLU A 312 -13.99 -0.01 5.49
CA GLU A 312 -12.94 -0.67 4.71
C GLU A 312 -12.04 -1.57 5.58
N GLY A 313 -12.48 -1.86 6.81
CA GLY A 313 -11.80 -2.74 7.74
C GLY A 313 -11.94 -4.22 7.33
N LEU A 314 -11.06 -5.08 7.88
CA LEU A 314 -10.99 -6.50 7.53
C LEU A 314 -12.31 -7.27 7.74
N THR A 315 -13.13 -6.88 8.71
CA THR A 315 -14.43 -7.52 8.95
C THR A 315 -15.40 -7.19 7.83
N GLN A 316 -15.46 -5.93 7.41
CA GLN A 316 -16.33 -5.48 6.35
C GLN A 316 -15.87 -6.04 5.00
N ASP A 317 -14.56 -6.03 4.73
CA ASP A 317 -13.97 -6.70 3.55
C ASP A 317 -14.41 -8.17 3.47
N ARG A 318 -14.39 -8.91 4.60
CA ARG A 318 -14.83 -10.31 4.64
C ARG A 318 -16.32 -10.44 4.32
N ILE A 319 -17.17 -9.58 4.88
CA ILE A 319 -18.62 -9.59 4.62
C ILE A 319 -18.87 -9.33 3.13
N GLU A 320 -18.18 -8.35 2.54
CA GLU A 320 -18.29 -8.04 1.12
C GLU A 320 -17.81 -9.19 0.24
N LEU A 321 -16.68 -9.83 0.56
CA LEU A 321 -16.18 -10.98 -0.18
C LEU A 321 -17.15 -12.18 -0.13
N LEU A 322 -17.78 -12.43 1.02
CA LEU A 322 -18.80 -13.47 1.14
C LEU A 322 -20.06 -13.11 0.35
N ARG A 323 -20.48 -11.84 0.35
CA ARG A 323 -21.58 -11.34 -0.48
C ARG A 323 -21.28 -11.53 -1.96
N TYR A 324 -20.09 -11.14 -2.43
CA TYR A 324 -19.67 -11.31 -3.82
C TYR A 324 -19.57 -12.78 -4.22
N ALA A 325 -19.11 -13.65 -3.33
CA ALA A 325 -19.10 -15.09 -3.57
C ALA A 325 -20.53 -15.62 -3.76
N SER A 326 -21.47 -15.24 -2.89
CA SER A 326 -22.88 -15.62 -3.03
C SER A 326 -23.48 -15.14 -4.36
N ILE A 327 -23.30 -13.85 -4.70
CA ILE A 327 -23.81 -13.29 -5.97
C ILE A 327 -23.25 -14.04 -7.17
N ARG A 328 -21.95 -14.39 -7.15
CA ARG A 328 -21.31 -15.16 -8.21
C ARG A 328 -21.89 -16.57 -8.29
N ASP A 329 -22.05 -17.25 -7.16
CA ASP A 329 -22.56 -18.62 -7.12
C ASP A 329 -24.02 -18.68 -7.61
N ASP A 330 -24.83 -17.69 -7.23
CA ASP A 330 -26.19 -17.50 -7.76
C ASP A 330 -26.15 -17.25 -9.28
N ALA A 331 -25.23 -16.40 -9.77
CA ALA A 331 -25.08 -16.13 -11.20
C ALA A 331 -24.68 -17.38 -12.00
N VAL A 332 -23.80 -18.23 -11.45
CA VAL A 332 -23.42 -19.53 -12.04
C VAL A 332 -24.63 -20.47 -12.16
N SER A 333 -25.63 -20.33 -11.29
CA SER A 333 -26.84 -21.16 -11.35
C SER A 333 -27.85 -20.73 -12.43
N VAL A 334 -27.81 -19.47 -12.89
CA VAL A 334 -28.82 -18.90 -13.82
C VAL A 334 -28.25 -18.49 -15.18
N LEU A 335 -26.93 -18.34 -15.31
CA LEU A 335 -26.26 -17.95 -16.54
C LEU A 335 -25.49 -19.13 -17.16
N ASP A 336 -25.38 -19.13 -18.49
CA ASP A 336 -24.49 -20.03 -19.19
C ASP A 336 -23.02 -19.60 -18.98
N PRO A 337 -22.05 -20.52 -18.80
CA PRO A 337 -20.63 -20.18 -18.64
C PRO A 337 -20.01 -19.35 -19.78
N SER A 338 -20.61 -19.37 -20.97
CA SER A 338 -20.19 -18.54 -22.12
C SER A 338 -20.69 -17.10 -22.06
N THR A 339 -21.58 -16.77 -21.11
CA THR A 339 -22.14 -15.42 -20.92
C THR A 339 -21.04 -14.43 -20.55
N ILE A 340 -21.06 -13.25 -21.16
CA ILE A 340 -20.22 -12.12 -20.76
C ILE A 340 -21.00 -11.25 -19.78
N VAL A 341 -20.42 -10.98 -18.60
CA VAL A 341 -21.03 -10.13 -17.57
C VAL A 341 -20.39 -8.74 -17.57
N LEU A 342 -21.19 -7.71 -17.79
CA LEU A 342 -20.78 -6.31 -17.89
C LEU A 342 -21.17 -5.54 -16.62
N SER A 343 -20.25 -4.79 -16.03
CA SER A 343 -20.51 -3.97 -14.84
C SER A 343 -19.32 -3.05 -14.54
N ASP A 344 -19.53 -1.99 -13.77
CA ASP A 344 -18.44 -1.17 -13.22
C ASP A 344 -17.55 -1.92 -12.22
N ARG A 345 -17.99 -3.09 -11.71
CA ARG A 345 -17.24 -3.92 -10.74
C ARG A 345 -17.28 -5.42 -11.07
N SER A 346 -17.60 -5.80 -12.31
CA SER A 346 -17.80 -7.21 -12.71
C SER A 346 -16.55 -8.07 -12.49
N ASP A 347 -15.37 -7.47 -12.66
CA ASP A 347 -14.06 -8.08 -12.48
C ASP A 347 -13.84 -8.62 -11.06
N LYS A 348 -14.41 -7.97 -10.05
CA LYS A 348 -14.26 -8.37 -8.65
C LYS A 348 -15.22 -9.49 -8.23
N ILE A 349 -16.37 -9.59 -8.89
CA ILE A 349 -17.46 -10.48 -8.48
C ILE A 349 -17.44 -11.76 -9.33
N PHE A 350 -17.44 -11.62 -10.65
CA PHE A 350 -17.77 -12.70 -11.58
C PHE A 350 -16.54 -13.39 -12.18
N PHE A 351 -15.36 -12.76 -12.19
CA PHE A 351 -14.12 -13.41 -12.62
C PHE A 351 -13.61 -14.41 -11.55
N PRO A 352 -13.06 -15.58 -11.93
CA PRO A 352 -12.87 -16.10 -13.29
C PRO A 352 -14.03 -16.96 -13.81
N ALA A 353 -15.16 -17.04 -13.07
CA ALA A 353 -16.28 -17.88 -13.46
C ALA A 353 -16.91 -17.46 -14.80
N PHE A 354 -16.89 -16.15 -15.10
CA PHE A 354 -17.37 -15.58 -16.35
C PHE A 354 -16.30 -14.71 -17.01
N ARG A 355 -16.47 -14.48 -18.32
CA ARG A 355 -15.80 -13.37 -19.00
C ARG A 355 -16.47 -12.08 -18.56
N VAL A 356 -15.67 -11.07 -18.27
CA VAL A 356 -16.13 -9.82 -17.66
C VAL A 356 -15.62 -8.62 -18.43
N ALA A 357 -16.41 -7.55 -18.46
CA ALA A 357 -15.96 -6.23 -18.90
C ALA A 357 -16.25 -5.20 -17.81
N SER A 358 -15.20 -4.48 -17.40
CA SER A 358 -15.21 -3.41 -16.40
C SER A 358 -14.21 -2.33 -16.86
N PRO A 359 -14.58 -1.03 -16.92
CA PRO A 359 -15.89 -0.48 -16.57
C PRO A 359 -17.01 -0.93 -17.52
N LEU A 360 -18.27 -0.61 -17.20
CA LEU A 360 -19.41 -0.91 -18.07
C LEU A 360 -19.19 -0.28 -19.46
N PRO A 361 -19.22 -1.06 -20.56
CA PRO A 361 -19.03 -0.52 -21.90
C PRO A 361 -20.14 0.47 -22.31
N PRO A 362 -19.87 1.38 -23.27
CA PRO A 362 -20.90 2.19 -23.91
C PRO A 362 -21.99 1.33 -24.54
N ARG A 363 -23.22 1.83 -24.60
CA ARG A 363 -24.40 1.08 -25.06
C ARG A 363 -24.25 0.55 -26.48
N GLU A 364 -23.59 1.29 -27.38
CA GLU A 364 -23.30 0.85 -28.74
C GLU A 364 -22.47 -0.43 -28.75
N ARG A 365 -21.47 -0.51 -27.87
CA ARG A 365 -20.64 -1.71 -27.74
C ARG A 365 -21.40 -2.87 -27.09
N ILE A 366 -22.36 -2.58 -26.21
CA ILE A 366 -23.24 -3.61 -25.63
C ILE A 366 -24.11 -4.22 -26.73
N ALA A 367 -24.70 -3.42 -27.61
CA ALA A 367 -25.47 -3.91 -28.76
C ALA A 367 -24.64 -4.85 -29.65
N GLU A 368 -23.43 -4.43 -30.02
CA GLU A 368 -22.51 -5.28 -30.78
C GLU A 368 -22.19 -6.61 -30.09
N LEU A 369 -22.06 -6.61 -28.76
CA LEU A 369 -21.81 -7.83 -27.99
C LEU A 369 -23.03 -8.76 -27.99
N VAL A 370 -24.23 -8.22 -27.80
CA VAL A 370 -25.47 -9.01 -27.81
C VAL A 370 -25.64 -9.77 -29.13
N ASP A 371 -25.27 -9.16 -30.25
CA ASP A 371 -25.36 -9.78 -31.57
C ASP A 371 -24.24 -10.81 -31.86
N THR A 372 -23.09 -10.69 -31.19
CA THR A 372 -21.88 -11.46 -31.51
C THR A 372 -21.56 -12.59 -30.54
N VAL A 373 -22.08 -12.55 -29.32
CA VAL A 373 -21.81 -13.57 -28.29
C VAL A 373 -23.10 -14.28 -27.84
N PRO A 374 -23.01 -15.54 -27.37
CA PRO A 374 -24.19 -16.35 -27.04
C PRO A 374 -25.07 -15.77 -25.92
N GLY A 375 -24.51 -14.91 -25.07
CA GLY A 375 -25.25 -14.28 -23.99
C GLY A 375 -24.50 -13.09 -23.40
N VAL A 376 -25.26 -12.03 -23.08
CA VAL A 376 -24.78 -10.85 -22.38
C VAL A 376 -25.64 -10.63 -21.14
N ALA A 377 -24.99 -10.39 -20.01
CA ALA A 377 -25.65 -9.97 -18.79
C ALA A 377 -25.02 -8.67 -18.28
N VAL A 378 -25.82 -7.85 -17.62
CA VAL A 378 -25.39 -6.57 -17.04
C VAL A 378 -25.71 -6.59 -15.54
N PHE A 379 -24.70 -6.31 -14.70
CA PHE A 379 -24.87 -6.19 -13.25
C PHE A 379 -24.71 -4.73 -12.85
N ILE A 380 -25.84 -4.05 -12.61
CA ILE A 380 -25.90 -2.60 -12.35
C ILE A 380 -26.82 -2.33 -11.17
N ARG A 381 -26.84 -1.07 -10.72
CA ARG A 381 -27.84 -0.63 -9.73
C ARG A 381 -29.24 -0.98 -10.22
N THR A 382 -30.09 -1.45 -9.31
CA THR A 382 -31.48 -1.77 -9.62
C THR A 382 -32.14 -0.57 -10.30
N LEU A 383 -32.66 -0.81 -11.50
CA LEU A 383 -33.18 0.25 -12.35
C LEU A 383 -34.49 0.80 -11.81
N ASP A 384 -34.59 2.12 -11.74
CA ASP A 384 -35.89 2.78 -11.64
C ASP A 384 -36.60 2.79 -13.00
N GLU A 385 -37.88 3.19 -13.00
CA GLU A 385 -38.72 3.19 -14.20
C GLU A 385 -38.13 4.05 -15.33
N GLN A 386 -37.57 5.21 -14.98
CA GLN A 386 -36.96 6.13 -15.94
C GLN A 386 -35.71 5.54 -16.59
N THR A 387 -34.82 4.95 -15.78
CA THR A 387 -33.59 4.35 -16.29
C THR A 387 -33.91 3.11 -17.12
N HIS A 388 -34.85 2.28 -16.67
CA HIS A 388 -35.33 1.14 -17.46
C HIS A 388 -35.89 1.57 -18.82
N ALA A 389 -36.77 2.58 -18.84
CA ALA A 389 -37.29 3.14 -20.10
C ALA A 389 -36.18 3.66 -21.01
N SER A 390 -35.09 4.22 -20.46
CA SER A 390 -33.94 4.65 -21.25
C SER A 390 -33.13 3.50 -21.87
N TRP A 391 -33.13 2.31 -21.28
CA TRP A 391 -32.52 1.12 -21.89
C TRP A 391 -33.40 0.56 -23.01
N VAL A 392 -34.72 0.54 -22.79
CA VAL A 392 -35.71 0.16 -23.81
C VAL A 392 -35.67 1.10 -25.01
N ALA A 393 -35.56 2.41 -24.79
CA ALA A 393 -35.42 3.41 -25.86
C ALA A 393 -34.17 3.18 -26.74
N ASP A 394 -33.13 2.57 -26.17
CA ASP A 394 -31.89 2.22 -26.86
C ASP A 394 -31.93 0.81 -27.48
N GLY A 395 -33.09 0.16 -27.49
CA GLY A 395 -33.30 -1.14 -28.13
C GLY A 395 -32.99 -2.35 -27.25
N PHE A 396 -32.79 -2.18 -25.94
CA PHE A 396 -32.50 -3.26 -25.02
C PHE A 396 -33.72 -3.64 -24.18
N GLU A 397 -33.98 -4.93 -24.06
CA GLU A 397 -34.83 -5.51 -23.03
C GLU A 397 -33.94 -6.09 -21.92
N LEU A 398 -34.20 -5.68 -20.68
CA LEU A 398 -33.44 -6.11 -19.51
C LEU A 398 -34.30 -7.01 -18.62
N VAL A 399 -34.06 -8.33 -18.72
CA VAL A 399 -34.80 -9.32 -17.93
C VAL A 399 -34.07 -9.55 -16.60
N PRO A 400 -34.66 -9.20 -15.44
CA PRO A 400 -34.01 -9.40 -14.14
C PRO A 400 -33.84 -10.89 -13.85
N LEU A 401 -32.63 -11.30 -13.45
CA LEU A 401 -32.29 -12.68 -13.09
C LEU A 401 -32.04 -12.84 -11.58
N ILE A 402 -31.24 -11.94 -10.99
CA ILE A 402 -30.84 -12.00 -9.58
C ILE A 402 -30.95 -10.61 -8.98
N ASP A 403 -31.63 -10.51 -7.85
CA ASP A 403 -31.63 -9.31 -7.01
C ASP A 403 -30.59 -9.47 -5.88
N ALA A 404 -29.65 -8.52 -5.81
CA ALA A 404 -28.56 -8.46 -4.84
C ALA A 404 -28.64 -7.19 -3.98
N GLY A 405 -29.85 -6.72 -3.67
CA GLY A 405 -30.12 -5.58 -2.80
C GLY A 405 -30.32 -4.30 -3.60
N ASN A 406 -29.27 -3.49 -3.73
CA ASN A 406 -29.32 -2.26 -4.56
C ASN A 406 -28.78 -2.49 -5.97
N GLU A 407 -28.44 -3.72 -6.30
CA GLU A 407 -27.83 -4.14 -7.57
C GLU A 407 -28.63 -5.34 -8.09
N THR A 408 -28.83 -5.41 -9.40
CA THR A 408 -29.57 -6.49 -10.03
C THR A 408 -28.81 -6.97 -11.26
N LEU A 409 -28.74 -8.29 -11.42
CA LEU A 409 -28.22 -8.94 -12.61
C LEU A 409 -29.35 -9.05 -13.63
N TYR A 410 -29.17 -8.43 -14.79
CA TYR A 410 -30.11 -8.49 -15.90
C TYR A 410 -29.53 -9.30 -17.04
N ARG A 411 -30.34 -10.14 -17.69
CA ARG A 411 -30.05 -10.63 -19.04
C ARG A 411 -30.39 -9.53 -20.03
N VAL A 412 -29.50 -9.28 -20.98
CA VAL A 412 -29.73 -8.30 -22.05
C VAL A 412 -30.21 -9.04 -23.28
N THR A 413 -31.37 -8.63 -23.80
CA THR A 413 -31.88 -9.02 -25.12
C THR A 413 -32.12 -7.77 -25.97
N THR A 414 -32.11 -7.93 -27.28
CA THR A 414 -32.50 -6.88 -28.24
C THR A 414 -33.90 -7.19 -28.79
N PHE A 415 -34.65 -6.13 -29.10
CA PHE A 415 -36.00 -6.25 -29.69
C PHE A 415 -36.01 -6.68 -31.15
#